data_AF-A0A924QSX7-F1
#
_entry.id   AF-A0A924QSX7-F1
#
_cell.length_a   1.000
_cell.length_b   1.000
_cell.length_c   1.000
_cell.angle_alpha   90.00
_cell.angle_beta   90.00
_cell.angle_gamma   90.00
#
_symmetry.space_group_name_H-M   'P 1'
#
loop_
_entity.id
_entity.type
_entity.pdbx_description
1 polymer ?
#
loop_
_entity_poly.entity_id
_entity_poly.type
_entity_poly.pdbx_seq_one_letter_code
_entity_poly.pdbx_strand_id
1 'polypeptide(L)'
;MRDVLGPDHLVRLWGAPEFEPRESPVGVGPWTAALRGGELAHIRYRGIELLRAIRVVVRDENWGTSEPVVEATAANDGSIDLVVRHV
;
A
#
# COMPACT_ATOMS: atom_id res chain seq x y z
N MET A 1 -38.21 10.19 14.68
CA MET A 1 -37.05 10.54 15.53
C MET A 1 -35.82 9.94 14.86
N ARG A 2 -34.99 10.76 14.20
CA ARG A 2 -33.71 10.29 13.66
C ARG A 2 -32.74 10.32 14.83
N ASP A 3 -32.43 9.17 15.40
CA ASP A 3 -31.26 9.06 16.26
C ASP A 3 -30.05 9.30 15.36
N VAL A 4 -29.48 10.50 15.46
CA VAL A 4 -28.22 10.82 14.83
C VAL A 4 -27.18 10.01 15.56
N LEU A 5 -26.68 8.95 14.92
CA LEU A 5 -25.59 8.13 15.44
C LEU A 5 -24.42 9.07 15.75
N GLY A 6 -24.09 9.20 17.03
CA GLY A 6 -22.92 9.93 17.47
C GLY A 6 -21.65 9.26 16.92
N PRO A 7 -20.53 10.00 16.81
CA PRO A 7 -19.28 9.50 16.23
C PRO A 7 -18.79 8.18 16.85
N ASP A 8 -19.00 7.98 18.15
CA ASP A 8 -18.63 6.73 18.84
C ASP A 8 -19.41 5.50 18.33
N HIS A 9 -20.68 5.71 17.96
CA HIS A 9 -21.52 4.66 17.40
C HIS A 9 -21.05 4.30 15.99
N LEU A 10 -20.58 5.29 15.22
CA LEU A 10 -20.02 5.03 13.89
C LEU A 10 -18.71 4.24 13.97
N VAL A 11 -17.80 4.59 14.88
CA VAL A 11 -16.54 3.85 15.07
C VAL A 11 -16.79 2.39 15.46
N ARG A 12 -17.82 2.12 16.25
CA ARG A 12 -18.15 0.76 16.69
C ARG A 12 -18.73 -0.12 15.57
N LEU A 13 -19.42 0.47 14.61
CA LEU A 13 -20.07 -0.23 13.50
C LEU A 13 -19.16 -0.34 12.26
N TRP A 14 -18.34 0.67 11.98
CA TRP A 14 -17.51 0.76 10.78
C TRP A 14 -16.00 0.75 11.04
N GLY A 15 -15.58 0.68 12.30
CA GLY A 15 -14.17 0.81 12.67
C GLY A 15 -13.70 2.25 12.67
N ALA A 16 -12.48 2.46 13.15
CA ALA A 16 -11.79 3.73 12.93
C ALA A 16 -11.45 3.85 11.44
N PRO A 17 -11.51 5.06 10.84
CA PRO A 17 -11.04 5.24 9.47
C PRO A 17 -9.58 4.81 9.38
N GLU A 18 -9.30 3.84 8.50
CA GLU A 18 -7.94 3.51 8.11
C GLU A 18 -7.41 4.65 7.23
N PHE A 19 -6.27 5.22 7.61
CA PHE A 19 -5.61 6.22 6.79
C PHE A 19 -4.97 5.53 5.60
N GLU A 20 -5.21 6.05 4.40
CA GLU A 20 -4.46 5.60 3.24
C GLU A 20 -2.96 5.83 3.50
N PRO A 21 -2.11 4.82 3.26
CA PRO A 21 -0.68 4.97 3.44
C PRO A 21 -0.17 6.12 2.57
N ARG A 22 0.77 6.91 3.11
CA ARG A 22 1.42 7.96 2.33
C ARG A 22 2.18 7.34 1.17
N GLU A 23 2.00 7.90 -0.03
CA GLU A 23 2.78 7.54 -1.20
C GLU A 23 4.17 8.18 -1.16
N SER A 24 5.19 7.39 -1.50
CA SER A 24 6.56 7.86 -1.69
C SER A 24 7.03 7.49 -3.09
N PRO A 25 7.50 8.45 -3.92
CA PRO A 25 7.93 8.15 -5.28
C PRO A 25 9.22 7.33 -5.29
N VAL A 26 9.31 6.38 -6.22
CA VAL A 26 10.51 5.55 -6.46
C VAL A 26 10.85 5.60 -7.95
N GLY A 27 12.14 5.71 -8.29
CA GLY A 27 12.58 5.80 -9.68
C GLY A 27 13.91 5.12 -9.92
N VAL A 28 14.00 4.41 -11.06
CA VAL A 28 15.21 3.71 -11.52
C VAL A 28 15.32 3.88 -13.03
N GLY A 29 16.27 4.72 -13.46
CA GLY A 29 16.42 5.09 -14.86
C GLY A 29 15.09 5.59 -15.45
N PRO A 30 14.57 5.00 -16.54
CA PRO A 30 13.31 5.39 -17.17
C PRO A 30 12.05 4.90 -16.43
N TRP A 31 12.21 4.11 -15.37
CA TRP A 31 11.11 3.57 -14.58
C TRP A 31 10.75 4.49 -13.42
N THR A 32 9.44 4.64 -13.17
CA THR A 32 8.90 5.37 -12.01
C THR A 32 7.75 4.59 -11.40
N ALA A 33 7.56 4.68 -10.09
CA ALA A 33 6.47 4.05 -9.34
C ALA A 33 6.17 4.85 -8.05
N ALA A 34 5.08 4.51 -7.37
CA ALA A 34 4.75 5.03 -6.05
C ALA A 34 4.74 3.88 -5.04
N LEU A 35 5.54 3.99 -3.98
CA LEU A 35 5.48 3.07 -2.85
C LEU A 35 4.38 3.52 -1.88
N ARG A 36 3.40 2.65 -1.63
CA ARG A 36 2.26 2.88 -0.72
C ARG A 36 2.06 1.64 0.16
N GLY A 37 2.44 1.72 1.45
CA GLY A 37 2.48 0.52 2.29
C GLY A 37 3.40 -0.54 1.66
N GLY A 38 2.93 -1.78 1.53
CA GLY A 38 3.65 -2.88 0.83
C GLY A 38 3.38 -2.99 -0.68
N GLU A 39 2.97 -1.91 -1.34
CA GLU A 39 2.60 -1.88 -2.75
C GLU A 39 3.49 -0.90 -3.54
N LEU A 40 4.00 -1.34 -4.69
CA LEU A 40 4.49 -0.45 -5.74
C LEU A 40 3.36 -0.21 -6.74
N ALA A 41 2.74 0.96 -6.68
CA ALA A 41 1.67 1.39 -7.55
C ALA A 41 2.19 2.24 -8.73
N HIS A 42 1.34 2.41 -9.74
CA HIS A 42 1.56 3.33 -10.85
C HIS A 42 2.91 3.15 -11.57
N ILE A 43 3.25 1.90 -11.87
CA ILE A 43 4.55 1.54 -12.45
C ILE A 43 4.57 1.96 -13.91
N ARG A 44 5.43 2.93 -14.22
CA ARG A 44 5.54 3.59 -15.51
C ARG A 44 6.92 3.41 -16.11
N TYR A 45 6.96 3.22 -17.43
CA TYR A 45 8.19 3.32 -18.23
C TYR A 45 8.08 4.53 -19.14
N ARG A 46 9.02 5.48 -19.01
CA ARG A 46 9.02 6.74 -19.79
C ARG A 46 7.66 7.48 -19.71
N GLY A 47 7.06 7.49 -18.52
CA GLY A 47 5.78 8.17 -18.24
C GLY A 47 4.53 7.40 -18.66
N ILE A 48 4.65 6.26 -19.37
CA ILE A 48 3.50 5.42 -19.76
C ILE A 48 3.25 4.40 -18.66
N GLU A 49 2.02 4.32 -18.14
CA GLU A 49 1.63 3.33 -17.13
C GLU A 49 1.50 1.96 -17.76
N LEU A 50 2.35 1.04 -17.33
CA LEU A 50 2.41 -0.33 -17.86
C LEU A 50 1.80 -1.33 -16.88
N LEU A 51 2.01 -1.12 -15.58
CA LEU A 51 1.45 -1.96 -14.52
C LEU A 51 0.81 -1.06 -13.47
N ARG A 52 -0.41 -1.41 -13.06
CA ARG A 52 -1.12 -0.70 -12.01
C ARG A 52 -0.43 -0.85 -10.65
N ALA A 53 -0.07 -2.08 -10.28
CA ALA A 53 0.54 -2.37 -9.00
C ALA A 53 1.24 -3.73 -8.95
N ILE A 54 2.26 -3.84 -8.09
CA ILE A 54 2.78 -5.09 -7.53
C ILE A 54 2.68 -4.97 -6.01
N ARG A 55 2.08 -5.97 -5.35
CA ARG A 55 1.82 -5.96 -3.91
C ARG A 55 2.29 -7.24 -3.24
N VAL A 56 2.92 -7.10 -2.08
CA VAL A 56 3.18 -8.23 -1.19
C VAL A 56 1.93 -8.51 -0.38
N VAL A 57 1.40 -9.72 -0.48
CA VAL A 57 0.13 -10.12 0.16
C VAL A 57 0.37 -11.37 0.97
N VAL A 58 0.18 -11.27 2.29
CA VAL A 58 0.15 -12.41 3.22
C VAL A 58 -1.28 -12.62 3.66
N ARG A 59 -1.78 -13.85 3.53
CA ARG A 59 -3.15 -14.19 3.92
C ARG A 59 -3.19 -15.45 4.77
N ASP A 60 -4.17 -15.47 5.67
CA ASP A 60 -4.53 -16.65 6.43
C ASP A 60 -5.53 -17.55 5.69
N GLU A 61 -5.89 -18.67 6.31
CA GLU A 61 -6.87 -19.63 5.80
C GLU A 61 -8.28 -19.05 5.60
N ASN A 62 -8.60 -17.95 6.28
CA ASN A 62 -9.87 -17.26 6.22
C ASN A 62 -9.86 -16.09 5.22
N TRP A 63 -8.83 -16.00 4.37
CA TRP A 63 -8.61 -14.91 3.42
C TRP A 63 -8.40 -13.54 4.08
N GLY A 64 -8.11 -13.49 5.38
CA GLY A 64 -7.62 -12.28 6.04
C GLY A 64 -6.36 -11.79 5.35
N THR A 65 -6.18 -10.48 5.18
CA THR A 65 -4.94 -9.90 4.66
C THR A 65 -4.31 -9.07 5.76
N SER A 66 -3.07 -9.41 6.10
CA SER A 66 -2.26 -8.61 7.00
C SER A 66 -1.49 -7.57 6.21
N GLU A 67 -1.44 -6.34 6.72
CA GLU A 67 -0.72 -5.23 6.11
C GLU A 67 0.79 -5.42 6.39
N PRO A 68 1.63 -5.62 5.36
CA PRO A 68 3.07 -5.77 5.56
C PRO A 68 3.73 -4.43 5.89
N VAL A 69 4.78 -4.48 6.69
CA VAL A 69 5.65 -3.33 7.00
C VAL A 69 6.84 -3.35 6.04
N VAL A 70 7.07 -2.24 5.33
CA VAL A 70 8.31 -2.07 4.54
C VAL A 70 9.44 -1.67 5.48
N GLU A 71 10.48 -2.49 5.56
CA GLU A 71 11.64 -2.26 6.43
C GLU A 71 12.73 -1.46 5.74
N ALA A 72 12.94 -1.74 4.45
CA ALA A 72 13.96 -1.10 3.65
C ALA A 72 13.59 -1.13 2.17
N THR A 73 14.10 -0.13 1.44
CA THR A 73 13.97 -0.02 -0.02
C THR A 73 15.28 0.39 -0.62
N ALA A 74 15.71 -0.25 -1.71
CA ALA A 74 16.89 0.12 -2.46
C ALA A 74 16.59 0.19 -3.96
N ALA A 75 17.23 1.13 -4.64
CA ALA A 75 17.19 1.29 -6.08
C ALA A 75 18.58 0.98 -6.63
N ASN A 76 18.68 0.01 -7.53
CA ASN A 76 19.92 -0.39 -8.20
C ASN A 76 19.79 -0.19 -9.71
N ASP A 77 20.84 -0.52 -10.46
CA ASP A 77 20.78 -0.48 -11.93
C ASP A 77 19.75 -1.49 -12.45
N GLY A 78 18.56 -1.00 -12.78
CA GLY A 78 17.45 -1.78 -13.32
C GLY A 78 16.59 -2.55 -12.30
N SER A 79 16.84 -2.45 -10.99
CA SER A 79 16.02 -3.10 -9.95
C SER A 79 15.56 -2.15 -8.86
N ILE A 80 14.40 -2.46 -8.28
CA ILE A 80 13.93 -1.91 -7.01
C ILE A 80 13.80 -3.08 -6.06
N ASP A 81 14.51 -3.03 -4.95
CA ASP A 81 14.49 -4.04 -3.91
C ASP A 81 13.62 -3.53 -2.75
N LEU A 82 12.67 -4.37 -2.33
CA LEU A 82 11.81 -4.10 -1.17
C LEU A 82 12.01 -5.20 -0.14
N VAL A 83 12.39 -4.79 1.07
CA VAL A 83 12.43 -5.68 2.24
C VAL A 83 11.18 -5.43 3.05
N VAL A 84 10.38 -6.47 3.24
CA VAL A 84 9.09 -6.42 3.91
C VAL A 84 9.03 -7.43 5.05
N ARG A 85 8.42 -7.02 6.16
CA ARG A 85 8.11 -7.87 7.31
C ARG A 85 6.61 -7.95 7.49
N HIS A 86 6.12 -9.14 7.75
CA HIS A 86 4.76 -9.37 8.24
C HIS A 86 4.78 -9.51 9.76
N VAL A 87 3.81 -8.89 10.42
CA VAL A 87 3.58 -8.97 11.89
C VAL A 87 2.48 -9.95 12.23
#